data_AF-A0AAD4ESE3-F1
#
_entry.id   AF-A0AAD4ESE3-F1
#
_cell.length_a   1.000
_cell.length_b   1.000
_cell.length_c   1.000
_cell.angle_alpha   90.00
_cell.angle_beta   90.00
_cell.angle_gamma   90.00
#
_symmetry.space_group_name_H-M   'P 1'
#
loop_
_entity.id
_entity.type
_entity.pdbx_description
1 polymer ?
#
loop_
_entity_poly.entity_id
_entity_poly.type
_entity_poly.pdbx_seq_one_letter_code
_entity_poly.pdbx_strand_id
1 'polypeptide(L)'
;MVVGEKVVTREYALVVHGRFIAQARGECQYFSDETIPTAGEGCKSNALLRCCKDLGIASELWDPRFIRDFKKAHCHEMWVEHVVNKKRRQIWTRKDGEPAYPYQKVGPRSGAA
;
A
#
# COMPACT_ATOMS: atom_id res chain seq x y z
N MET A 1 20.72 -19.96 -5.92
CA MET A 1 19.41 -19.96 -6.59
C MET A 1 19.13 -21.39 -6.98
N VAL A 2 17.96 -21.92 -6.68
CA VAL A 2 17.56 -23.27 -7.06
C VAL A 2 16.44 -23.13 -8.09
N VAL A 3 16.63 -23.77 -9.24
CA VAL A 3 15.60 -23.89 -10.28
C VAL A 3 15.05 -25.30 -10.17
N GLY A 4 13.83 -25.43 -9.65
CA GLY A 4 13.06 -26.67 -9.69
C GLY A 4 12.19 -26.72 -10.93
N GLU A 5 11.51 -27.84 -11.17
CA GLU A 5 10.79 -28.14 -12.42
C GLU A 5 9.88 -27.02 -12.95
N LYS A 6 9.21 -26.27 -12.06
CA LYS A 6 8.31 -25.16 -12.42
C LYS A 6 8.43 -23.95 -11.49
N VAL A 7 9.54 -23.85 -10.74
CA VAL A 7 9.71 -22.80 -9.74
C VAL A 7 11.18 -22.41 -9.57
N VAL A 8 11.43 -21.10 -9.50
CA VAL A 8 12.71 -20.55 -9.07
C VAL A 8 12.59 -20.16 -7.61
N THR A 9 13.48 -20.66 -6.75
CA THR A 9 13.54 -20.28 -5.34
C THR A 9 14.95 -19.85 -4.93
N ARG A 10 15.02 -18.84 -4.06
CA ARG A 10 16.29 -18.34 -3.52
C ARG A 10 16.06 -17.64 -2.20
N GLU A 11 17.05 -17.75 -1.33
CA GLU A 11 17.10 -17.05 -0.06
C GLU A 11 17.73 -15.66 -0.22
N TYR A 12 17.08 -14.66 0.36
CA TYR A 12 17.51 -13.27 0.33
C TYR A 12 17.51 -12.69 1.74
N ALA A 13 18.43 -11.75 1.98
CA ALA A 13 18.46 -10.92 3.17
C ALA A 13 18.22 -9.46 2.77
N LEU A 14 17.37 -8.77 3.53
CA LEU A 14 17.18 -7.33 3.43
C LEU A 14 18.13 -6.64 4.40
N VAL A 15 18.99 -5.78 3.87
CA VAL A 15 19.92 -4.96 4.64
C VAL A 15 19.61 -3.49 4.35
N VAL A 16 19.38 -2.70 5.40
CA VAL A 16 19.05 -1.28 5.31
C VAL A 16 19.99 -0.50 6.22
N HIS A 17 20.66 0.53 5.68
CA HIS A 17 21.67 1.31 6.41
C HIS A 17 22.73 0.44 7.14
N GLY A 18 23.19 -0.64 6.50
CA GLY A 18 24.19 -1.56 7.05
C GLY A 18 23.68 -2.50 8.16
N ARG A 19 22.37 -2.48 8.46
CA ARG A 19 21.76 -3.37 9.46
C ARG A 19 20.98 -4.48 8.77
N PHE A 20 21.15 -5.70 9.25
CA PHE A 20 20.29 -6.81 8.89
C PHE A 20 18.88 -6.56 9.42
N ILE A 21 17.89 -6.62 8.53
CA ILE A 21 16.49 -6.42 8.87
C ILE A 21 15.78 -7.75 8.97
N ALA A 22 15.81 -8.52 7.89
CA ALA A 22 15.07 -9.76 7.76
C ALA A 22 15.66 -10.64 6.67
N GLN A 23 15.35 -11.92 6.75
CA GLN A 23 15.70 -12.93 5.76
C GLN A 23 14.45 -13.69 5.34
N ALA A 24 14.27 -13.83 4.04
CA ALA A 24 13.14 -14.54 3.49
C ALA A 24 13.55 -15.35 2.27
N ARG A 25 12.88 -16.49 2.09
CA ARG A 25 12.94 -17.25 0.85
C ARG A 25 11.92 -16.69 -0.13
N GLY A 26 12.41 -16.25 -1.29
CA GLY A 26 11.60 -15.89 -2.44
C GLY A 26 11.32 -17.11 -3.29
N GLU A 27 10.17 -17.07 -3.98
CA GLU A 27 9.80 -18.06 -4.98
C GLU A 27 8.99 -17.43 -6.11
N CYS A 28 9.12 -17.98 -7.31
CA CYS A 28 8.30 -17.60 -8.45
C CYS A 28 8.15 -18.78 -9.41
N GLN A 29 6.92 -19.04 -9.83
CA GLN A 29 6.64 -20.10 -10.79
C GLN A 29 7.01 -19.64 -12.21
N TYR A 30 7.35 -20.61 -13.06
CA TYR A 30 7.59 -20.39 -14.49
C TYR A 30 6.94 -21.51 -15.31
N PHE A 31 6.66 -21.23 -16.59
CA PHE A 31 5.92 -22.14 -17.48
C PHE A 31 6.75 -22.64 -18.67
N SER A 32 7.90 -22.01 -18.93
CA SER A 32 8.87 -22.38 -19.96
C SER A 32 10.26 -21.97 -19.49
N ASP A 33 11.28 -22.75 -19.85
CA ASP A 33 12.67 -22.50 -19.46
C ASP A 33 13.19 -21.13 -19.94
N GLU A 34 12.68 -20.64 -21.07
CA GLU A 34 12.98 -19.31 -21.61
C GLU A 34 12.57 -18.18 -20.65
N THR A 35 11.62 -18.43 -19.75
CA THR A 35 11.08 -17.46 -18.78
C THR A 35 11.73 -17.56 -17.40
N ILE A 36 12.69 -18.46 -17.19
CA ILE A 36 13.43 -18.59 -15.93
C ILE A 36 14.09 -17.26 -15.49
N PRO A 37 14.69 -16.43 -16.38
CA PRO A 37 15.26 -15.14 -15.98
C PRO A 37 14.21 -14.20 -15.36
N THR A 38 13.04 -14.11 -16.00
CA THR A 38 11.89 -13.33 -15.50
C THR A 38 11.39 -13.88 -14.15
N ALA A 39 11.30 -15.20 -14.01
CA ALA A 39 10.96 -15.82 -12.74
C ALA A 39 12.02 -15.57 -11.66
N GLY A 40 13.30 -15.42 -12.03
CA GLY A 40 14.36 -14.99 -11.12
C GLY A 40 14.11 -13.61 -10.52
N GLU A 41 13.72 -12.63 -11.34
CA GLU A 41 13.32 -11.29 -10.87
C GLU A 41 12.00 -11.33 -10.06
N GLY A 42 11.05 -12.17 -10.47
CA GLY A 42 9.83 -12.42 -9.70
C GLY A 42 10.11 -13.00 -8.31
N CYS A 43 11.05 -13.94 -8.21
CA CYS A 43 11.49 -14.57 -6.97
C CYS A 43 12.14 -13.55 -6.03
N LYS A 44 12.96 -12.64 -6.56
CA LYS A 44 13.54 -11.53 -5.79
C LYS A 44 12.47 -10.56 -5.27
N SER A 45 11.52 -10.16 -6.13
CA SER A 45 10.43 -9.24 -5.76
C SER A 45 9.53 -9.85 -4.68
N ASN A 46 9.26 -11.15 -4.78
CA ASN A 46 8.52 -11.90 -3.78
C ASN A 46 9.22 -11.89 -2.41
N ALA A 47 10.54 -12.13 -2.37
CA ALA A 47 11.31 -12.08 -1.13
C ALA A 47 11.32 -10.68 -0.50
N LEU A 48 11.47 -9.63 -1.32
CA LEU A 48 11.49 -8.24 -0.84
C LEU A 48 10.20 -7.89 -0.09
N LEU A 49 9.04 -8.22 -0.67
CA LEU A 49 7.74 -7.96 -0.02
C LEU A 49 7.62 -8.71 1.31
N ARG A 50 8.16 -9.93 1.42
CA ARG A 50 8.18 -10.70 2.68
C ARG A 50 9.06 -10.00 3.72
N CYS A 51 10.30 -9.64 3.38
CA CYS A 51 11.21 -8.93 4.29
C CYS A 51 10.66 -7.56 4.74
N CYS A 52 9.94 -6.84 3.88
CA CYS A 52 9.35 -5.55 4.23
C CYS A 52 8.18 -5.66 5.23
N LYS A 53 7.60 -6.86 5.42
CA LYS A 53 6.60 -7.06 6.48
C LYS A 53 7.24 -6.95 7.87
N ASP A 54 8.46 -7.46 8.02
CA ASP A 54 9.19 -7.44 9.29
C ASP A 54 9.67 -6.04 9.68
N LEU A 55 9.81 -5.14 8.70
CA LEU A 55 10.03 -3.71 8.97
C LEU A 55 8.84 -3.06 9.69
N GLY A 56 7.68 -3.71 9.74
CA GLY A 56 6.50 -3.16 10.40
C GLY A 56 5.87 -1.98 9.69
N ILE A 57 6.37 -1.55 8.52
CA ILE A 57 5.84 -0.38 7.77
C ILE A 57 4.32 -0.50 7.58
N ALA A 58 3.84 -1.69 7.22
CA ALA A 58 2.40 -1.91 7.12
C ALA A 58 1.71 -1.74 8.48
N SER A 59 2.24 -2.34 9.54
CA SER A 59 1.66 -2.25 10.88
C SER A 59 1.63 -0.83 11.43
N GLU A 60 2.67 -0.03 11.20
CA GLU A 60 2.72 1.38 11.63
C GLU A 60 1.67 2.23 10.93
N LEU A 61 1.45 2.02 9.62
CA LEU A 61 0.42 2.73 8.86
C LEU A 61 -1.02 2.41 9.36
N TRP A 62 -1.20 1.23 9.96
CA TRP A 62 -2.47 0.82 10.58
C TRP A 62 -2.57 1.15 12.08
N ASP A 63 -1.51 1.70 12.70
CA ASP A 63 -1.57 2.13 14.11
C ASP A 63 -2.61 3.27 14.25
N PRO A 64 -3.64 3.13 15.12
CA PRO A 64 -4.65 4.17 15.32
C PRO A 64 -4.07 5.54 15.71
N ARG A 65 -2.92 5.57 16.40
CA ARG A 65 -2.21 6.81 16.76
C ARG A 65 -1.64 7.48 15.51
N PHE A 66 -0.93 6.73 14.66
CA PHE A 66 -0.41 7.25 13.39
C PHE A 66 -1.54 7.78 12.52
N ILE A 67 -2.63 7.02 12.35
CA ILE A 67 -3.78 7.44 11.54
C ILE A 67 -4.37 8.76 12.06
N ARG A 68 -4.53 8.90 13.38
CA ARG A 68 -5.06 10.11 13.99
C ARG A 68 -4.14 11.31 13.79
N ASP A 69 -2.85 11.14 14.02
CA ASP A 69 -1.86 12.21 13.89
C ASP A 69 -1.69 12.63 12.43
N PHE A 70 -1.66 11.67 11.51
CA PHE A 70 -1.67 11.90 10.07
C PHE A 70 -2.91 12.66 9.63
N LYS A 71 -4.12 12.24 10.06
CA LYS A 71 -5.37 12.94 9.72
C LYS A 71 -5.36 14.38 10.23
N LYS A 72 -4.85 14.63 11.44
CA LYS A 72 -4.74 15.97 12.01
C LYS A 72 -3.76 16.86 11.23
N ALA A 73 -2.61 16.31 10.83
CA ALA A 73 -1.57 17.07 10.15
C ALA A 73 -1.84 17.28 8.65
N HIS A 74 -2.36 16.27 7.97
CA HIS A 74 -2.38 16.19 6.50
C HIS A 74 -3.77 16.06 5.88
N CYS A 75 -4.81 15.82 6.66
CA CYS A 75 -6.17 15.67 6.14
C CYS A 75 -7.10 16.79 6.60
N HIS A 76 -8.27 16.86 5.98
CA HIS A 76 -9.39 17.70 6.40
C HIS A 76 -10.70 16.98 6.10
N GLU A 77 -11.76 17.42 6.77
CA GLU A 77 -13.11 17.00 6.45
C GLU A 77 -13.71 17.89 5.35
N MET A 78 -14.36 17.26 4.39
CA MET A 78 -15.02 17.92 3.28
C MET A 78 -16.45 17.42 3.15
N TRP A 79 -17.39 18.33 2.98
CA TRP A 79 -18.75 17.99 2.58
C TRP A 79 -18.77 17.65 1.09
N VAL A 80 -19.36 16.50 0.78
CA VAL A 80 -19.52 16.04 -0.59
C VAL A 80 -20.97 15.66 -0.86
N GLU A 81 -21.38 15.83 -2.12
CA GLU A 81 -22.66 15.41 -2.64
C GLU A 81 -22.46 14.36 -3.73
N HIS A 82 -23.21 13.26 -3.66
CA HIS A 82 -23.18 12.25 -4.71
C HIS A 82 -23.90 12.79 -5.96
N VAL A 83 -23.24 12.72 -7.12
CA VAL A 83 -23.71 13.35 -8.38
C VAL A 83 -25.10 12.86 -8.79
N VAL A 84 -25.35 11.55 -8.69
CA VAL A 84 -26.63 10.92 -9.09
C VAL A 84 -27.75 11.09 -8.04
N ASN A 85 -27.55 10.57 -6.82
CA ASN A 85 -28.64 10.50 -5.83
C ASN A 85 -28.72 11.73 -4.90
N LYS A 86 -27.85 12.73 -5.08
CA LYS A 86 -27.83 13.99 -4.32
C LYS A 86 -27.68 13.83 -2.81
N LYS A 87 -27.25 12.65 -2.32
CA LYS A 87 -26.98 12.44 -0.90
C LYS A 87 -25.70 13.17 -0.51
N ARG A 88 -25.80 13.96 0.56
CA ARG A 88 -24.66 14.65 1.16
C ARG A 88 -24.07 13.84 2.30
N ARG A 89 -22.75 13.83 2.38
CA ARG A 89 -22.01 13.26 3.51
C ARG A 89 -20.72 14.02 3.71
N GLN A 90 -20.15 13.89 4.91
CA GLN A 90 -18.80 14.35 5.18
C GLN A 90 -17.82 13.20 4.92
N ILE A 91 -16.69 13.52 4.29
CA ILE A 91 -15.59 12.57 4.07
C ILE A 91 -14.27 13.19 4.55
N TRP A 92 -13.32 12.32 4.88
CA TRP A 92 -11.94 12.71 5.11
C TRP A 92 -11.16 12.61 3.81
N THR A 93 -10.43 13.66 3.46
CA THR A 93 -9.48 13.66 2.34
C THR A 93 -8.18 14.34 2.75
N ARG A 94 -7.09 14.06 2.03
CA ARG A 94 -5.86 14.84 2.21
C ARG A 94 -6.12 16.30 1.86
N LYS A 95 -5.34 17.21 2.43
CA LYS A 95 -5.45 18.66 2.16
C LYS A 95 -5.31 19.03 0.68
N ASP A 96 -4.57 18.24 -0.08
CA ASP A 96 -4.35 18.34 -1.52
C ASP A 96 -5.26 17.42 -2.35
N GLY A 97 -6.14 16.64 -1.71
CA GLY A 97 -6.97 15.64 -2.37
C GLY A 97 -8.37 16.15 -2.71
N GLU A 98 -8.76 16.01 -3.98
CA GLU A 98 -10.12 16.25 -4.45
C GLU A 98 -11.03 15.02 -4.24
N PRO A 99 -12.35 15.20 -4.10
CA PRO A 99 -13.27 14.08 -3.97
C PRO A 99 -13.31 13.24 -5.24
N ALA A 100 -13.17 11.93 -5.08
CA ALA A 100 -13.28 10.99 -6.20
C ALA A 100 -14.74 10.85 -6.68
N TYR A 101 -14.93 10.58 -7.98
CA TYR A 101 -16.22 10.19 -8.53
C TYR A 101 -16.81 9.02 -7.73
N PRO A 102 -18.12 9.01 -7.41
CA PRO A 102 -19.19 9.90 -7.87
C PRO A 102 -19.50 11.09 -6.95
N TYR A 103 -18.52 11.63 -6.23
CA TYR A 103 -18.73 12.71 -5.26
C TYR A 103 -18.20 14.05 -5.76
N GLN A 104 -18.94 15.13 -5.51
CA GLN A 104 -18.52 16.51 -5.77
C GLN A 104 -18.45 17.30 -4.47
N LYS A 105 -17.45 18.18 -4.35
CA LYS A 105 -17.28 19.08 -3.20
C LYS A 105 -18.46 20.05 -3.13
N VAL A 106 -19.06 20.16 -1.95
CA VAL A 106 -20.11 21.14 -1.66
C VAL A 106 -19.75 21.96 -0.42
N GLY A 107 -20.23 23.20 -0.36
CA GLY A 107 -20.05 24.04 0.82
C GLY A 107 -20.71 23.46 2.08
N PRO A 108 -20.26 23.87 3.28
CA PRO A 108 -20.94 23.51 4.52
C PRO A 108 -22.40 23.94 4.45
N ARG A 109 -23.31 23.12 4.98
CA ARG A 109 -24.75 23.42 4.99
C ARG A 109 -24.95 24.72 5.77
N SER A 110 -25.41 25.77 5.13
CA SER A 110 -25.78 27.04 5.76
C SER A 110 -26.90 26.79 6.76
N GLY A 111 -26.56 26.60 8.04
CA GLY A 111 -27.54 26.25 9.06
C GLY A 111 -26.99 25.72 10.39
N ALA A 112 -25.74 26.03 10.76
CA ALA A 112 -25.29 25.91 12.13
C ALA A 112 -24.68 27.26 12.53
N ALA A 113 -25.48 28.03 13.26
CA ALA A 113 -25.02 29.17 14.05
C ALA A 113 -24.08 28.67 15.17
#